data_AF-A0A8S4BDF3-F1
#
_entry.id   AF-A0A8S4BDF3-F1
#
_cell.length_a   1.000
_cell.length_b   1.000
_cell.length_c   1.000
_cell.angle_alpha   90.00
_cell.angle_beta   90.00
_cell.angle_gamma   90.00
#
_symmetry.space_group_name_H-M   'P 1'
#
loop_
_entity.id
_entity.type
_entity.pdbx_description
1 polymer ?
#
loop_
_entity_poly.entity_id
_entity_poly.type
_entity_poly.pdbx_seq_one_letter_code
_entity_poly.pdbx_strand_id
1 'polypeptide(L)'
;MRVLGLVPEVLLLFAGAFLFCWTPFFVLHILRARCQVCHIPPALMSAVTWLGYANSALNPVIYTIFNTEFRKFFKKFLHLP
;
A
#
# COMPACT_ATOMS: atom_id res chain seq x y z
N MET A 1 1.84 -4.83 30.40
CA MET A 1 0.90 -5.62 29.58
C MET A 1 0.09 -4.82 28.53
N ARG A 2 0.29 -3.50 28.30
CA ARG A 2 -0.38 -2.78 27.20
C ARG A 2 0.37 -2.78 25.86
N VAL A 3 1.69 -3.01 25.88
CA VAL A 3 2.54 -2.90 24.67
C VAL A 3 2.42 -4.14 23.76
N LEU A 4 2.05 -5.30 24.29
CA LEU A 4 1.94 -6.55 23.52
C LEU A 4 0.73 -6.61 22.57
N GLY A 5 -0.33 -5.84 22.83
CA GLY A 5 -1.57 -5.88 22.04
C GLY A 5 -1.53 -5.04 20.76
N LEU A 6 -0.80 -3.92 20.76
CA LEU A 6 -0.74 -2.99 19.61
C LEU A 6 0.22 -3.44 18.50
N VAL A 7 1.27 -4.20 18.85
CA VAL A 7 2.27 -4.68 17.88
C VAL A 7 1.65 -5.58 16.80
N PRO A 8 0.85 -6.62 17.11
CA PRO A 8 0.26 -7.47 16.08
C PRO A 8 -0.72 -6.74 15.16
N GLU A 9 -1.50 -5.78 15.67
CA GLU A 9 -2.48 -5.03 14.86
C GLU A 9 -1.80 -4.13 13.83
N VAL A 10 -0.72 -3.45 14.23
CA VAL A 10 0.07 -2.61 13.33
C VAL A 10 0.79 -3.46 12.29
N LEU A 11 1.35 -4.61 12.68
CA LEU A 11 1.98 -5.56 11.74
C LEU A 11 0.99 -6.10 10.72
N LEU A 12 -0.24 -6.40 11.12
CA LEU A 12 -1.31 -6.83 10.22
C LEU A 12 -1.72 -5.74 9.22
N LEU A 13 -1.73 -4.46 9.64
CA LEU A 13 -1.95 -3.34 8.72
C LEU A 13 -0.85 -3.21 7.68
N PHE A 14 0.42 -3.30 8.08
CA PHE A 14 1.55 -3.28 7.15
C PHE A 14 1.54 -4.47 6.19
N ALA A 15 1.34 -5.68 6.73
CA ALA A 15 1.26 -6.90 5.92
C ALA A 15 0.06 -6.87 4.96
N GLY A 16 -1.10 -6.39 5.42
CA GLY A 16 -2.32 -6.27 4.62
C GLY A 16 -2.17 -5.25 3.49
N ALA A 17 -1.59 -4.08 3.77
CA ALA A 17 -1.32 -3.07 2.74
C ALA A 17 -0.29 -3.57 1.71
N PHE A 18 0.75 -4.26 2.17
CA PHE A 18 1.75 -4.89 1.30
C PHE A 18 1.10 -5.90 0.36
N LEU A 19 0.31 -6.83 0.91
CA LEU A 19 -0.40 -7.83 0.11
C LEU A 19 -1.36 -7.16 -0.88
N PHE A 20 -2.20 -6.23 -0.43
CA PHE A 20 -3.16 -5.55 -1.30
C PHE A 20 -2.50 -4.85 -2.50
N CYS A 21 -1.35 -4.20 -2.30
CA CYS A 21 -0.66 -3.49 -3.39
C CYS A 21 0.08 -4.43 -4.34
N TRP A 22 0.64 -5.53 -3.82
CA TRP A 22 1.47 -6.44 -4.61
C TRP A 22 0.69 -7.59 -5.25
N THR A 23 -0.44 -8.02 -4.67
CA THR A 23 -1.29 -9.08 -5.24
C THR A 23 -1.66 -8.83 -6.71
N PRO A 24 -2.19 -7.66 -7.12
CA PRO A 24 -2.55 -7.42 -8.52
C PRO A 24 -1.33 -7.46 -9.46
N PHE A 25 -0.17 -7.01 -8.99
CA PHE A 25 1.09 -7.09 -9.75
C PHE A 25 1.51 -8.55 -9.98
N PHE A 26 1.53 -9.36 -8.92
CA PHE A 26 1.89 -10.77 -9.00
C PHE A 26 0.91 -11.58 -9.85
N VAL A 27 -0.40 -11.36 -9.68
CA VAL A 27 -1.44 -12.04 -10.46
C VAL A 27 -1.27 -11.76 -11.96
N LEU A 28 -1.06 -10.49 -12.36
CA LEU A 28 -0.87 -10.14 -13.77
C LEU A 28 0.44 -10.69 -14.35
N HIS A 29 1.52 -10.71 -13.57
CA HIS A 29 2.79 -11.29 -14.03
C HIS A 29 2.71 -12.81 -14.18
N ILE A 30 2.06 -13.50 -13.24
CA ILE A 30 1.80 -14.95 -13.33
C ILE A 30 0.90 -15.23 -14.53
N LEU A 31 -0.17 -14.44 -14.73
CA LEU A 31 -1.06 -14.56 -15.88
C LEU A 31 -0.30 -14.39 -17.19
N ARG A 32 0.56 -13.37 -17.30
CA ARG A 32 1.42 -13.15 -18.47
C ARG A 32 2.37 -14.32 -18.71
N ALA A 33 2.97 -14.87 -17.66
CA ALA A 33 3.89 -16.00 -17.77
C ALA A 33 3.17 -17.29 -18.24
N ARG A 34 1.96 -17.55 -17.71
CA ARG A 34 1.17 -18.76 -18.01
C ARG A 34 0.36 -18.65 -19.30
N CYS A 35 -0.03 -17.44 -19.69
CA CYS A 35 -0.83 -17.17 -20.87
C CYS A 35 -0.14 -16.11 -21.74
N GLN A 36 0.70 -16.57 -22.67
CA GLN A 36 1.38 -15.71 -23.64
C GLN A 36 0.42 -15.13 -24.69
N VAL A 37 -0.75 -15.77 -24.88
CA VAL A 37 -1.77 -15.37 -25.86
C VAL A 37 -2.76 -14.35 -25.28
N CYS A 38 -2.82 -14.22 -23.95
CA CYS A 38 -3.70 -13.28 -23.28
C CYS A 38 -3.21 -11.86 -23.52
N HIS A 39 -4.04 -11.03 -24.13
CA HIS A 39 -3.71 -9.62 -24.29
C HIS A 39 -3.91 -8.88 -22.97
N ILE A 40 -2.79 -8.51 -22.33
CA ILE A 40 -2.79 -7.63 -21.15
C ILE A 40 -2.49 -6.21 -21.64
N PRO A 41 -3.41 -5.24 -21.46
CA PRO A 41 -3.17 -3.87 -21.87
C PRO A 41 -1.93 -3.29 -21.19
N PRO A 42 -1.05 -2.57 -21.92
CA PRO A 42 0.12 -1.91 -21.32
C PRO A 42 -0.26 -0.95 -20.20
N ALA A 43 -1.38 -0.24 -20.35
CA ALA A 43 -1.92 0.64 -19.32
C ALA A 43 -2.23 -0.10 -18.00
N LEU A 44 -2.74 -1.33 -18.08
CA LEU A 44 -3.02 -2.16 -16.90
C LEU A 44 -1.72 -2.60 -16.21
N MET A 45 -0.71 -3.00 -16.99
CA MET A 45 0.63 -3.32 -16.45
C MET A 45 1.28 -2.10 -15.78
N SER A 46 1.19 -0.93 -16.40
CA SER A 46 1.67 0.32 -15.78
C SER A 46 0.90 0.61 -14.50
N ALA A 47 -0.43 0.54 -14.50
CA ALA A 47 -1.25 0.82 -13.33
C ALA A 47 -0.90 -0.08 -12.13
N VAL A 48 -0.74 -1.39 -12.33
CA VAL A 48 -0.39 -2.29 -11.22
C VAL A 48 1.05 -2.13 -10.74
N THR A 49 1.95 -1.70 -11.62
CA THR A 49 3.33 -1.36 -11.24
C THR A 49 3.35 -0.08 -10.39
N TRP A 50 2.60 0.94 -10.79
CA TRP A 50 2.41 2.17 -10.02
C TRP A 50 1.73 1.90 -8.67
N LEU A 51 0.77 0.98 -8.62
CA LEU A 51 0.14 0.54 -7.36
C LEU A 51 1.14 -0.14 -6.43
N GLY A 52 2.03 -0.99 -6.96
CA GLY A 52 3.14 -1.57 -6.22
C GLY A 52 4.10 -0.51 -5.66
N TYR A 53 4.43 0.52 -6.44
CA TYR A 53 5.24 1.65 -5.95
C TYR A 53 4.52 2.49 -4.90
N ALA A 54 3.21 2.64 -4.99
CA ALA A 54 2.40 3.34 -4.00
C ALA A 54 2.44 2.65 -2.61
N ASN A 55 2.81 1.37 -2.52
CA ASN A 55 3.04 0.67 -1.25
C ASN A 55 4.04 1.40 -0.34
N SER A 56 5.07 2.01 -0.90
CA SER A 56 6.05 2.78 -0.13
C SER A 56 5.47 4.10 0.40
N ALA A 57 4.57 4.72 -0.37
CA ALA A 57 3.84 5.93 0.01
C ALA A 57 2.69 5.65 0.98
N LEU A 58 2.19 4.41 1.01
CA LEU A 58 1.16 3.98 1.95
C LEU A 58 1.66 3.91 3.39
N ASN A 59 2.96 3.77 3.62
CA ASN A 59 3.52 3.78 4.98
C ASN A 59 3.13 5.08 5.74
N PRO A 60 3.46 6.30 5.27
CA PRO A 60 2.99 7.55 5.89
C PRO A 60 1.45 7.74 5.89
N VAL A 61 0.73 7.15 4.93
CA VAL A 61 -0.75 7.22 4.90
C VAL A 61 -1.38 6.36 5.99
N ILE A 62 -0.88 5.15 6.22
CA ILE A 62 -1.31 4.28 7.33
C ILE A 62 -1.03 4.97 8.66
N TYR A 63 0.14 5.60 8.81
CA TYR A 63 0.44 6.40 10.00
C TYR A 63 -0.50 7.62 10.14
N THR A 64 -0.81 8.35 9.07
CA THR A 64 -1.67 9.54 9.14
C THR A 64 -3.17 9.23 9.23
N ILE A 65 -3.64 8.06 8.79
CA ILE A 65 -5.06 7.68 8.95
C ILE A 65 -5.33 7.16 10.36
N PHE A 66 -4.41 6.36 10.91
CA PHE A 66 -4.60 5.73 12.22
C PHE A 66 -4.00 6.54 13.39
N ASN A 67 -3.14 7.52 13.12
CA ASN A 67 -2.55 8.38 14.15
C ASN A 67 -2.96 9.86 13.96
N THR A 68 -3.92 10.28 14.78
CA THR A 68 -4.48 11.64 14.80
C THR A 68 -3.44 12.71 15.12
N GLU A 69 -2.36 12.36 15.83
CA GLU A 69 -1.24 13.27 16.13
C GLU A 69 -0.40 13.55 14.88
N PHE A 70 -0.27 12.57 13.98
CA PHE A 70 0.42 12.77 12.70
C PHE A 70 -0.38 13.67 11.75
N ARG A 71 -1.71 13.60 11.77
CA ARG A 71 -2.57 14.56 11.02
C ARG A 71 -2.37 15.99 11.50
N LYS A 72 -2.29 16.21 12.82
CA LYS A 72 -2.01 17.53 13.40
C LYS A 72 -0.63 18.03 12.99
N PHE A 73 0.38 17.17 13.02
CA PHE A 73 1.72 17.53 12.57
C PHE A 73 1.77 17.87 11.07
N PHE A 74 1.11 17.08 10.22
CA PHE A 74 1.05 17.35 8.78
C PHE A 74 0.33 18.66 8.45
N LYS A 75 -0.80 18.95 9.12
CA LYS A 75 -1.49 20.25 8.99
C LYS A 75 -0.58 21.41 9.40
N LYS A 76 0.14 21.25 10.51
CA LYS A 76 1.07 22.26 11.03
C LYS A 76 2.30 22.45 10.13
N PHE A 77 2.79 21.38 9.50
CA PHE A 77 3.96 21.41 8.62
C PHE A 77 3.62 21.97 7.22
N LEU A 78 2.42 21.71 6.70
CA LEU A 78 1.98 22.22 5.41
C LEU A 78 1.36 23.63 5.47
N HIS A 79 1.30 24.25 6.65
CA HIS A 79 0.59 25.52 6.88
C HIS A 79 -0.83 25.56 6.26
N LEU A 80 -1.53 24.42 6.23
CA LEU A 80 -2.96 24.44 5.87
C LEU A 80 -3.75 24.95 7.08
N PRO A 81 -4.72 25.87 6.88
CA PRO A 81 -5.61 26.31 7.96
C PRO A 81 -6.43 25.16 8.59
#